data_AF-A0A8H4V0R8-F1
#
_entry.id   AF-A0A8H4V0R8-F1
#
_cell.length_a   1.000
_cell.length_b   1.000
_cell.length_c   1.000
_cell.angle_alpha   90.00
_cell.angle_beta   90.00
_cell.angle_gamma   90.00
#
_symmetry.space_group_name_H-M   'P 1'
#
loop_
_entity.id
_entity.type
_entity.pdbx_description
1 polymer ?
#
loop_
_entity_poly.entity_id
_entity_poly.type
_entity_poly.pdbx_seq_one_letter_code
_entity_poly.pdbx_strand_id
1 'polypeptide(L)'
;GYMVNNEEESREMIEKIWGVISEANLEAPRFSRVSKSLVYILKPGETFSRSGKMTVQRQLTVLKFAAQIDTLYTAAGEGLLSEGLELSDPSDPEAIKSLAKKLYAQLLDSDEGAPVVGDEDNVFELGMDSLQVTIAVQKLKAVLRARNINVDTSKIGPHFFYTSPSSNQLARAIDELINGASVNDVTQVNDKGSDREIYIQALIDKYTAGLDVELAPKKTRTDNLTVVLTGST
;
A
#
# COMPACT_ATOMS: atom_id res chain seq x y z
N GLY A 1 -37.19 -12.39 -2.80
CA GLY A 1 -35.92 -12.82 -2.18
C GLY A 1 -34.81 -12.38 -3.09
N TYR A 2 -33.81 -11.68 -2.56
CA TYR A 2 -32.65 -11.21 -3.33
C TYR A 2 -31.76 -12.41 -3.63
N MET A 3 -32.10 -13.16 -4.68
CA MET A 3 -31.30 -14.28 -5.16
C MET A 3 -30.52 -13.80 -6.37
N VAL A 4 -29.20 -13.81 -6.25
CA VAL A 4 -28.28 -13.41 -7.32
C VAL A 4 -27.84 -14.67 -8.06
N ASN A 5 -28.28 -14.79 -9.31
CA ASN A 5 -28.03 -15.98 -10.13
C ASN A 5 -26.93 -15.77 -11.17
N ASN A 6 -26.59 -14.52 -11.48
CA ASN A 6 -25.58 -14.14 -12.45
C ASN A 6 -24.70 -12.97 -11.95
N GLU A 7 -23.62 -12.68 -12.67
CA GLU A 7 -22.65 -11.64 -12.28
C GLU A 7 -23.23 -10.22 -12.36
N GLU A 8 -24.17 -9.96 -13.27
CA GLU A 8 -24.80 -8.64 -13.39
C GLU A 8 -25.69 -8.33 -12.19
N GLU A 9 -26.52 -9.28 -11.77
CA GLU A 9 -27.32 -9.19 -10.55
C GLU A 9 -26.44 -9.03 -9.31
N SER A 10 -25.26 -9.66 -9.29
CA SER A 10 -24.28 -9.48 -8.21
C SER A 10 -23.77 -8.06 -8.16
N ARG A 11 -23.41 -7.49 -9.32
CA ARG A 11 -22.92 -6.12 -9.45
C ARG A 11 -23.98 -5.12 -9.01
N GLU A 12 -25.21 -5.28 -9.48
CA GLU A 12 -26.34 -4.44 -9.05
C GLU A 12 -26.61 -4.53 -7.55
N MET A 13 -26.49 -5.73 -6.97
CA MET A 13 -26.67 -5.91 -5.53
C MET A 13 -25.57 -5.20 -4.75
N ILE A 14 -24.31 -5.32 -5.20
CA ILE A 14 -23.17 -4.60 -4.61
C ILE A 14 -23.43 -3.08 -4.66
N GLU A 15 -23.88 -2.53 -5.80
CA GLU A 15 -24.23 -1.10 -5.91
C GLU A 15 -25.28 -0.69 -4.88
N LYS A 16 -26.34 -1.49 -4.71
CA LYS A 16 -27.42 -1.20 -3.76
C LYS A 16 -26.97 -1.20 -2.30
N ILE A 17 -26.02 -2.06 -1.92
CA ILE A 17 -25.54 -2.17 -0.54
C ILE A 17 -24.29 -1.34 -0.26
N TRP A 18 -23.63 -0.81 -1.30
CA TRP A 18 -22.35 -0.13 -1.16
C TRP A 18 -22.41 1.07 -0.21
N GLY A 19 -23.52 1.81 -0.19
CA GLY A 19 -23.71 2.92 0.75
C GLY A 19 -23.53 2.50 2.21
N VAL A 20 -24.10 1.35 2.60
CA VAL A 20 -23.98 0.81 3.97
C VAL A 20 -22.57 0.31 4.27
N ILE A 21 -21.93 -0.36 3.28
CA ILE A 21 -20.54 -0.82 3.43
C ILE A 21 -19.60 0.38 3.58
N SER A 22 -19.81 1.44 2.80
CA SER A 22 -19.02 2.66 2.83
C SER A 22 -19.15 3.37 4.18
N GLU A 23 -20.36 3.46 4.73
CA GLU A 23 -20.60 4.02 6.07
C GLU A 23 -19.87 3.22 7.15
N ALA A 24 -19.97 1.88 7.14
CA ALA A 24 -19.25 1.02 8.07
C ALA A 24 -17.72 1.12 7.93
N ASN A 25 -17.21 1.31 6.71
CA ASN A 25 -15.78 1.53 6.48
C ASN A 25 -15.28 2.84 7.13
N LEU A 26 -16.11 3.88 7.23
CA LEU A 26 -15.71 5.15 7.86
C LEU A 26 -15.43 4.96 9.36
N GLU A 27 -16.20 4.12 10.03
CA GLU A 27 -16.02 3.79 11.46
C GLU A 27 -14.85 2.82 11.71
N ALA A 28 -14.41 2.09 10.68
CA ALA A 28 -13.35 1.09 10.79
C ALA A 28 -11.94 1.69 10.65
N PRO A 29 -10.93 1.15 11.37
CA PRO A 29 -9.53 1.48 11.13
C PRO A 29 -9.15 1.27 9.66
N ARG A 30 -8.30 2.17 9.14
CA ARG A 30 -7.95 2.26 7.72
C ARG A 30 -7.53 0.92 7.09
N PHE A 31 -6.72 0.14 7.80
CA PHE A 31 -6.22 -1.17 7.34
C PHE A 31 -7.29 -2.27 7.28
N SER A 32 -8.48 -2.04 7.84
CA SER A 32 -9.57 -3.01 7.93
C SER A 32 -10.76 -2.71 7.01
N ARG A 33 -10.69 -1.60 6.25
CA ARG A 33 -11.73 -1.17 5.30
C ARG A 33 -11.80 -2.15 4.13
N VAL A 34 -13.02 -2.45 3.68
CA VAL A 34 -13.28 -3.38 2.56
C VAL A 34 -13.53 -2.58 1.28
N SER A 35 -12.79 -2.86 0.22
CA SER A 35 -13.01 -2.28 -1.11
C SER A 35 -14.12 -3.02 -1.87
N LYS A 36 -14.76 -2.32 -2.81
CA LYS A 36 -15.94 -2.80 -3.54
C LYS A 36 -15.68 -4.09 -4.32
N SER A 37 -14.49 -4.19 -4.91
CA SER A 37 -14.04 -5.35 -5.69
C SER A 37 -13.61 -6.55 -4.85
N LEU A 38 -13.57 -6.43 -3.51
CA LEU A 38 -13.42 -7.55 -2.58
C LEU A 38 -14.77 -8.01 -1.97
N VAL A 39 -15.89 -7.49 -2.48
CA VAL A 39 -17.23 -7.89 -2.04
C VAL A 39 -17.75 -9.03 -2.92
N TYR A 40 -18.17 -10.11 -2.27
CA TYR A 40 -18.78 -11.27 -2.91
C TYR A 40 -20.19 -11.51 -2.38
N ILE A 41 -21.13 -11.69 -3.31
CA ILE A 41 -22.51 -12.03 -2.98
C ILE A 41 -22.68 -13.54 -3.15
N LEU A 42 -23.11 -14.21 -2.08
CA LEU A 42 -23.35 -15.65 -2.08
C LEU A 42 -24.44 -16.03 -3.10
N LYS A 43 -24.19 -17.08 -3.87
CA LYS A 43 -25.17 -17.65 -4.80
C LYS A 43 -26.25 -18.42 -4.04
N PRO A 44 -27.45 -18.64 -4.63
CA PRO A 44 -28.47 -19.51 -4.06
C PRO A 44 -27.92 -20.88 -3.69
N GLY A 45 -28.14 -21.29 -2.44
CA GLY A 45 -27.62 -22.55 -1.89
C GLY A 45 -26.25 -22.44 -1.21
N GLU A 46 -25.51 -21.36 -1.47
CA GLU A 46 -24.30 -21.05 -0.69
C GLU A 46 -24.69 -20.45 0.67
N THR A 47 -24.03 -20.93 1.71
CA THR A 47 -24.33 -20.53 3.09
C THR A 47 -23.06 -20.48 3.91
N PHE A 48 -23.03 -19.55 4.87
CA PHE A 48 -22.02 -19.52 5.92
C PHE A 48 -22.07 -20.80 6.76
N SER A 49 -20.91 -21.31 7.15
CA SER A 49 -20.83 -22.38 8.15
C SER A 49 -21.30 -21.83 9.48
N ARG A 50 -22.33 -22.44 10.08
CA ARG A 50 -22.91 -21.97 11.35
C ARG A 50 -22.86 -23.04 12.43
N SER A 51 -22.60 -22.62 13.67
CA SER A 51 -22.65 -23.49 14.84
C SER A 51 -24.10 -23.86 15.19
N GLY A 52 -24.28 -24.79 16.13
CA GLY A 52 -25.60 -25.11 16.69
C GLY A 52 -26.30 -23.92 17.37
N LYS A 53 -25.56 -22.84 17.70
CA LYS A 53 -26.10 -21.56 18.19
C LYS A 53 -26.31 -20.52 17.08
N MET A 54 -26.27 -20.96 15.82
CA MET A 54 -26.44 -20.12 14.63
C MET A 54 -25.37 -19.03 14.45
N THR A 55 -24.26 -19.06 15.20
CA THR A 55 -23.13 -18.12 14.98
C THR A 55 -22.29 -18.55 13.79
N VAL A 56 -21.70 -17.60 13.07
CA VAL A 56 -20.80 -17.90 11.93
C VAL A 56 -19.51 -18.50 12.45
N GLN A 57 -19.15 -19.68 11.95
CA GLN A 57 -17.88 -20.33 12.19
C GLN A 57 -16.87 -19.81 11.16
N ARG A 58 -16.14 -18.76 11.53
CA ARG A 58 -15.26 -18.00 10.62
C ARG A 58 -14.26 -18.89 9.90
N GLN A 59 -13.48 -19.70 10.62
CA GLN A 59 -12.45 -20.55 10.01
C GLN A 59 -13.03 -21.53 8.99
N LEU A 60 -14.11 -22.22 9.35
CA LEU A 60 -14.79 -23.18 8.47
C LEU A 60 -15.42 -22.50 7.26
N THR A 61 -15.94 -21.28 7.42
CA THR A 61 -16.44 -20.47 6.31
C THR A 61 -15.31 -20.09 5.36
N VAL A 62 -14.20 -19.57 5.88
CA VAL A 62 -13.05 -19.16 5.05
C VAL A 62 -12.52 -20.34 4.25
N LEU A 63 -12.38 -21.51 4.87
CA LEU A 63 -11.99 -22.73 4.16
C LEU A 63 -13.00 -23.16 3.09
N LYS A 64 -14.31 -23.05 3.38
CA LYS A 64 -15.37 -23.38 2.43
C LYS A 64 -15.35 -22.49 1.18
N PHE A 65 -14.99 -21.22 1.34
CA PHE A 65 -14.98 -20.23 0.25
C PHE A 65 -13.58 -19.85 -0.21
N ALA A 66 -12.56 -20.68 0.08
CA ALA A 66 -11.17 -20.36 -0.21
C ALA A 66 -10.96 -20.04 -1.69
N ALA A 67 -11.50 -20.84 -2.60
CA ALA A 67 -11.36 -20.61 -4.04
C ALA A 67 -11.97 -19.28 -4.51
N GLN A 68 -13.17 -18.93 -4.01
CA GLN A 68 -13.82 -17.65 -4.33
C GLN A 68 -13.03 -16.47 -3.78
N ILE A 69 -12.53 -16.59 -2.55
CA ILE A 69 -11.68 -15.58 -1.91
C ILE A 69 -10.39 -15.38 -2.72
N ASP A 70 -9.71 -16.47 -3.10
CA ASP A 70 -8.49 -16.40 -3.91
C ASP A 70 -8.76 -15.77 -5.28
N THR A 71 -9.92 -16.07 -5.89
CA THR A 71 -10.35 -15.48 -7.16
C THR A 71 -10.59 -13.98 -7.01
N LEU A 72 -11.27 -13.55 -5.95
CA LEU A 72 -11.49 -12.14 -5.64
C LEU A 72 -10.17 -11.40 -5.43
N TYR A 73 -9.23 -11.98 -4.67
CA TYR A 73 -7.93 -11.36 -4.47
C TYR A 73 -7.09 -11.32 -5.75
N THR A 74 -7.21 -12.31 -6.62
CA THR A 74 -6.52 -12.33 -7.92
C THR A 74 -7.10 -11.26 -8.85
N ALA A 75 -8.42 -11.22 -9.02
CA ALA A 75 -9.11 -10.23 -9.84
C ALA A 75 -8.97 -8.81 -9.26
N ALA A 76 -8.96 -8.66 -7.94
CA ALA A 76 -8.65 -7.41 -7.27
C ALA A 76 -7.19 -6.99 -7.48
N GLY A 77 -6.24 -7.93 -7.43
CA GLY A 77 -4.86 -7.68 -7.81
C GLY A 77 -4.71 -7.23 -9.27
N GLU A 78 -5.68 -7.51 -10.13
CA GLU A 78 -5.70 -7.05 -11.52
C GLU A 78 -6.43 -5.71 -11.69
N GLY A 79 -7.57 -5.48 -11.02
CA GLY A 79 -8.42 -4.29 -11.22
C GLY A 79 -8.49 -3.27 -10.07
N LEU A 80 -8.36 -3.70 -8.80
CA LEU A 80 -8.40 -2.85 -7.60
C LEU A 80 -7.12 -2.01 -7.45
N LEU A 81 -6.05 -2.49 -8.07
CA LEU A 81 -4.75 -1.86 -8.09
C LEU A 81 -4.62 -0.79 -9.20
N SER A 82 -5.55 -0.72 -10.15
CA SER A 82 -5.59 0.29 -11.23
C SER A 82 -6.80 1.23 -11.17
N GLU A 83 -7.67 1.14 -10.16
CA GLU A 83 -8.89 1.95 -10.09
C GLU A 83 -8.56 3.46 -10.08
N GLY A 84 -8.92 4.16 -11.16
CA GLY A 84 -8.63 5.58 -11.38
C GLY A 84 -7.17 5.90 -11.79
N LEU A 85 -6.32 4.89 -11.96
CA LEU A 85 -4.94 5.01 -12.43
C LEU A 85 -4.81 4.45 -13.84
N GLU A 86 -4.84 5.33 -14.82
CA GLU A 86 -4.63 4.98 -16.23
C GLU A 86 -3.38 5.68 -16.76
N LEU A 87 -2.55 4.92 -17.47
CA LEU A 87 -1.41 5.45 -18.23
C LEU A 87 -1.83 5.57 -19.69
N SER A 88 -2.19 6.78 -20.15
CA SER A 88 -2.73 7.01 -21.51
C SER A 88 -1.72 6.70 -22.61
N ASP A 89 -0.47 7.13 -22.47
CA ASP A 89 0.63 6.84 -23.38
C ASP A 89 1.91 6.58 -22.57
N PRO A 90 2.52 5.37 -22.65
CA PRO A 90 3.77 5.05 -21.96
C PRO A 90 5.00 5.76 -22.55
N SER A 91 4.89 6.42 -23.71
CA SER A 91 5.99 7.18 -24.33
C SER A 91 5.92 8.68 -24.03
N ASP A 92 4.83 9.14 -23.41
CA ASP A 92 4.60 10.55 -23.07
C ASP A 92 5.01 10.85 -21.61
N PRO A 93 6.06 11.67 -21.39
CA PRO A 93 6.51 12.05 -20.05
C PRO A 93 5.42 12.71 -19.20
N GLU A 94 4.50 13.46 -19.81
CA GLU A 94 3.41 14.12 -19.08
C GLU A 94 2.35 13.11 -18.61
N ALA A 95 2.08 12.07 -19.39
CA ALA A 95 1.21 10.97 -18.99
C ALA A 95 1.81 10.18 -17.81
N ILE A 96 3.12 9.93 -17.83
CA ILE A 96 3.85 9.26 -16.74
C ILE A 96 3.84 10.13 -15.46
N LYS A 97 4.06 11.43 -15.61
CA LYS A 97 3.99 12.38 -14.49
C LYS A 97 2.58 12.45 -13.88
N SER A 98 1.55 12.48 -14.72
CA SER A 98 0.16 12.43 -14.27
C SER A 98 -0.14 11.15 -13.48
N LEU A 99 0.35 10.00 -13.96
CA LEU A 99 0.22 8.73 -13.25
C LEU A 99 0.89 8.78 -11.87
N ALA A 100 2.15 9.23 -11.80
CA ALA A 100 2.89 9.33 -10.54
C ALA A 100 2.18 10.23 -9.52
N LYS A 101 1.71 11.40 -9.97
CA LYS A 101 0.98 12.35 -9.12
C LYS A 101 -0.35 11.77 -8.63
N LYS A 102 -1.14 11.13 -9.51
CA LYS A 102 -2.39 10.48 -9.11
C LYS A 102 -2.14 9.32 -8.16
N LEU A 103 -1.08 8.54 -8.35
CA LEU A 103 -0.74 7.42 -7.47
C LEU A 103 -0.47 7.92 -6.06
N TYR A 104 0.38 8.93 -5.89
CA TYR A 104 0.67 9.52 -4.58
C TYR A 104 -0.52 10.27 -3.99
N ALA A 105 -1.27 11.02 -4.79
CA ALA A 105 -2.50 11.66 -4.34
C ALA A 105 -3.50 10.62 -3.81
N GLN A 106 -3.80 9.54 -4.53
CA GLN A 106 -4.71 8.48 -4.04
C GLN A 106 -4.27 7.84 -2.72
N LEU A 107 -2.95 7.71 -2.50
CA LEU A 107 -2.41 7.14 -1.27
C LEU A 107 -2.50 8.11 -0.09
N LEU A 108 -2.47 9.42 -0.36
CA LEU A 108 -2.53 10.50 0.64
C LEU A 108 -3.96 11.04 0.89
N ASP A 109 -4.80 11.12 -0.14
CA ASP A 109 -6.22 11.57 -0.16
C ASP A 109 -7.20 10.60 0.55
N SER A 110 -6.70 9.64 1.32
CA SER A 110 -7.57 8.74 2.09
C SER A 110 -8.16 9.38 3.36
N ASP A 111 -7.75 10.61 3.68
CA ASP A 111 -8.26 11.41 4.79
C ASP A 111 -8.92 12.70 4.27
N GLU A 112 -10.11 13.01 4.78
CA GLU A 112 -10.81 14.27 4.51
C GLU A 112 -9.95 15.45 4.98
N GLY A 113 -9.30 16.14 4.02
CA GLY A 113 -8.41 17.28 4.30
C GLY A 113 -6.97 17.13 3.79
N ALA A 114 -6.70 16.17 2.90
CA ALA A 114 -5.37 15.94 2.37
C ALA A 114 -4.73 17.19 1.72
N PRO A 115 -3.44 17.44 1.97
CA PRO A 115 -2.71 18.53 1.37
C PRO A 115 -2.53 18.30 -0.13
N VAL A 116 -2.64 19.37 -0.92
CA VAL A 116 -2.32 19.34 -2.35
C VAL A 116 -0.87 18.90 -2.50
N VAL A 117 -0.64 17.69 -3.01
CA VAL A 117 0.71 17.17 -3.26
C VAL A 117 1.36 17.99 -4.38
N GLY A 118 2.34 18.80 -4.02
CA GLY A 118 3.22 19.49 -4.94
C GLY A 118 4.09 18.49 -5.71
N ASP A 119 4.56 18.89 -6.89
CA ASP A 119 5.32 18.00 -7.77
C ASP A 119 6.69 17.58 -7.16
N GLU A 120 7.21 18.39 -6.23
CA GLU A 120 8.48 18.17 -5.51
C GLU A 120 8.29 17.81 -4.02
N ASP A 121 7.06 17.72 -3.55
CA ASP A 121 6.80 17.43 -2.14
C ASP A 121 7.21 16.01 -1.78
N ASN A 122 7.79 15.85 -0.59
CA ASN A 122 8.16 14.56 -0.06
C ASN A 122 6.92 13.88 0.55
N VAL A 123 6.41 12.82 -0.10
CA VAL A 123 5.20 12.11 0.36
C VAL A 123 5.33 11.50 1.76
N PHE A 124 6.54 11.17 2.20
CA PHE A 124 6.77 10.63 3.54
C PHE A 124 6.62 11.70 4.64
N GLU A 125 6.96 12.95 4.33
CA GLU A 125 6.71 14.09 5.22
C GLU A 125 5.20 14.42 5.29
N LEU A 126 4.46 14.09 4.23
CA LEU A 126 3.01 14.23 4.15
C LEU A 126 2.24 13.05 4.79
N GLY A 127 2.95 12.11 5.43
CA GLY A 127 2.32 11.00 6.17
C GLY A 127 2.20 9.69 5.39
N MET A 128 2.94 9.51 4.30
CA MET A 128 3.06 8.21 3.65
C MET A 128 3.85 7.22 4.52
N ASP A 129 3.29 6.05 4.77
CA ASP A 129 3.88 4.98 5.58
C ASP A 129 4.26 3.73 4.74
N SER A 130 4.86 2.73 5.39
CA SER A 130 5.29 1.50 4.73
C SER A 130 4.14 0.66 4.15
N LEU A 131 2.94 0.76 4.72
CA LEU A 131 1.76 0.07 4.20
C LEU A 131 1.30 0.74 2.90
N GLN A 132 1.24 2.07 2.86
CA GLN A 132 0.95 2.84 1.66
C GLN A 132 2.01 2.59 0.57
N VAL A 133 3.29 2.45 0.93
CA VAL A 133 4.35 2.03 -0.03
C VAL A 133 4.06 0.64 -0.60
N THR A 134 3.65 -0.31 0.23
CA THR A 134 3.31 -1.66 -0.23
C THR A 134 2.14 -1.64 -1.21
N ILE A 135 1.12 -0.83 -0.91
CA ILE A 135 -0.03 -0.60 -1.80
C ILE A 135 0.44 0.07 -3.10
N ALA A 136 1.34 1.06 -3.03
CA ALA A 136 1.89 1.74 -4.20
C ALA A 136 2.61 0.79 -5.17
N VAL A 137 3.44 -0.11 -4.62
CA VAL A 137 4.12 -1.16 -5.40
C VAL A 137 3.12 -2.03 -6.15
N GLN A 138 2.07 -2.45 -5.46
CA GLN A 138 1.03 -3.29 -6.05
C GLN A 138 0.28 -2.51 -7.16
N LYS A 139 -0.13 -1.27 -6.88
CA LYS A 139 -0.84 -0.40 -7.83
C LYS A 139 -0.06 -0.16 -9.11
N LEU A 140 1.20 0.24 -8.99
CA LEU A 140 2.05 0.50 -10.15
C LEU A 140 2.26 -0.76 -11.01
N LYS A 141 2.50 -1.92 -10.39
CA LYS A 141 2.60 -3.19 -11.13
C LYS A 141 1.33 -3.53 -11.89
N ALA A 142 0.17 -3.30 -11.31
CA ALA A 142 -1.11 -3.57 -11.98
C ALA A 142 -1.32 -2.66 -13.19
N VAL A 143 -1.07 -1.35 -13.06
CA VAL A 143 -1.17 -0.39 -14.18
C VAL A 143 -0.28 -0.80 -15.35
N LEU A 144 0.97 -1.20 -15.08
CA LEU A 144 1.91 -1.61 -16.12
C LEU A 144 1.50 -2.93 -16.80
N ARG A 145 0.98 -3.89 -16.03
CA ARG A 145 0.43 -5.15 -16.57
C ARG A 145 -0.80 -4.90 -17.45
N ALA A 146 -1.72 -4.04 -17.01
CA ALA A 146 -2.93 -3.72 -17.76
C ALA A 146 -2.63 -3.10 -19.14
N ARG A 147 -1.49 -2.41 -19.28
CA ARG A 147 -1.00 -1.84 -20.55
C ARG A 147 -0.10 -2.78 -21.35
N ASN A 148 0.08 -4.04 -20.92
CA ASN A 148 0.97 -5.03 -21.54
C ASN A 148 2.41 -4.51 -21.76
N ILE A 149 2.90 -3.65 -20.86
CA ILE A 149 4.26 -3.11 -20.96
C ILE A 149 5.22 -4.19 -20.47
N ASN A 150 6.15 -4.60 -21.33
CA ASN A 150 7.14 -5.63 -21.01
C ASN A 150 8.28 -5.04 -20.17
N VAL A 151 8.00 -4.82 -18.89
CA VAL A 151 8.96 -4.29 -17.90
C VAL A 151 9.30 -5.33 -16.85
N ASP A 152 10.55 -5.26 -16.36
CA ASP A 152 11.01 -6.08 -15.25
C ASP A 152 10.36 -5.61 -13.93
N THR A 153 9.17 -6.15 -13.65
CA THR A 153 8.41 -5.85 -12.43
C THR A 153 9.13 -6.25 -11.13
N SER A 154 10.24 -7.01 -11.19
CA SER A 154 11.06 -7.30 -10.01
C SER A 154 11.74 -6.05 -9.45
N LYS A 155 12.02 -5.05 -10.31
CA LYS A 155 12.62 -3.76 -9.92
C LYS A 155 11.64 -2.84 -9.18
N ILE A 156 10.34 -3.08 -9.32
CA ILE A 156 9.30 -2.33 -8.61
C ILE A 156 9.11 -2.96 -7.23
N GLY A 157 9.85 -2.47 -6.24
CA GLY A 157 9.75 -2.85 -4.84
C GLY A 157 9.68 -1.64 -3.92
N PRO A 158 9.56 -1.81 -2.59
CA PRO A 158 9.50 -0.68 -1.66
C PRO A 158 10.66 0.31 -1.82
N HIS A 159 11.86 -0.20 -2.09
CA HIS A 159 13.05 0.61 -2.34
C HIS A 159 12.83 1.64 -3.46
N PHE A 160 12.17 1.26 -4.55
CA PHE A 160 11.86 2.13 -5.70
C PHE A 160 11.07 3.39 -5.28
N PHE A 161 10.17 3.26 -4.31
CA PHE A 161 9.39 4.38 -3.79
C PHE A 161 10.16 5.18 -2.74
N TYR A 162 10.97 4.52 -1.90
CA TYR A 162 11.82 5.22 -0.93
C TYR A 162 12.91 6.07 -1.60
N THR A 163 13.38 5.71 -2.79
CA THR A 163 14.33 6.50 -3.58
C THR A 163 13.67 7.59 -4.42
N SER A 164 12.34 7.60 -4.51
CA SER A 164 11.55 8.50 -5.35
C SER A 164 10.42 9.19 -4.56
N PRO A 165 10.73 9.92 -3.48
CA PRO A 165 9.75 10.53 -2.58
C PRO A 165 8.85 11.61 -3.19
N SER A 166 9.21 12.23 -4.32
CA SER A 166 8.36 13.23 -4.98
C SER A 166 7.74 12.70 -6.27
N SER A 167 6.63 13.30 -6.69
CA SER A 167 5.92 12.90 -7.92
C SER A 167 6.82 13.00 -9.16
N ASN A 168 7.65 14.04 -9.26
CA ASN A 168 8.61 14.18 -10.37
C ASN A 168 9.70 13.10 -10.34
N GLN A 169 10.19 12.73 -9.16
CA GLN A 169 11.21 11.68 -9.02
C GLN A 169 10.63 10.31 -9.37
N LEU A 170 9.40 10.04 -8.94
CA LEU A 170 8.69 8.82 -9.30
C LEU A 170 8.42 8.76 -10.80
N ALA A 171 8.01 9.87 -11.43
CA ALA A 171 7.77 9.94 -12.87
C ALA A 171 9.03 9.60 -13.68
N ARG A 172 10.18 10.17 -13.30
CA ARG A 172 11.48 9.85 -13.93
C ARG A 172 11.85 8.38 -13.76
N ALA A 173 11.69 7.84 -12.54
CA ALA A 173 12.00 6.45 -12.27
C ALA A 173 11.08 5.48 -13.05
N ILE A 174 9.81 5.84 -13.28
CA ILE A 174 8.89 5.07 -14.12
C ILE A 174 9.29 5.18 -15.60
N ASP A 175 9.64 6.37 -16.08
CA ASP A 175 10.08 6.59 -17.47
C ASP A 175 11.36 5.80 -17.79
N GLU A 176 12.36 5.86 -16.90
CA GLU A 176 13.58 5.05 -16.99
C GLU A 176 13.29 3.55 -17.04
N LEU A 177 12.29 3.11 -16.26
CA LEU A 177 11.88 1.71 -16.23
C LEU A 177 11.22 1.28 -17.54
N ILE A 178 10.32 2.10 -18.09
CA ILE A 178 9.51 1.78 -19.29
C ILE A 178 10.32 1.95 -20.58
N ASN A 179 10.93 3.12 -20.77
CA ASN A 179 11.55 3.53 -22.02
C ASN A 179 13.05 3.23 -22.07
N GLY A 180 13.63 2.75 -20.96
CA GLY A 180 15.02 2.29 -20.91
C GLY A 180 16.03 3.39 -21.26
N ALA A 181 15.65 4.66 -21.13
CA ALA A 181 16.47 5.78 -21.56
C ALA A 181 17.71 5.89 -20.66
N SER A 182 18.85 5.37 -21.16
CA SER A 182 20.14 5.97 -20.86
C SER A 182 20.14 7.39 -21.42
N VAL A 183 19.61 8.34 -20.65
CA VAL A 183 19.95 9.75 -20.85
C VAL A 183 21.39 9.89 -20.36
N ASN A 184 22.32 9.61 -21.26
CA ASN A 184 23.62 10.26 -21.26
C ASN A 184 23.38 11.74 -21.54
N ASP A 185 22.92 12.47 -20.53
CA ASP A 185 23.05 13.92 -20.49
C ASP A 185 23.31 14.36 -19.05
N VAL A 186 24.59 14.23 -18.69
CA VAL A 186 25.39 15.26 -18.02
C VAL A 186 24.61 16.30 -17.19
N THR A 187 23.92 15.85 -16.16
CA THR A 187 23.83 16.59 -14.90
C THR A 187 23.82 15.57 -13.77
N GLN A 188 24.99 15.45 -13.15
CA GLN A 188 25.27 14.79 -11.89
C GLN A 188 24.03 14.53 -11.00
N VAL A 189 23.54 13.30 -11.00
CA VAL A 189 22.75 12.76 -9.88
C VAL A 189 23.51 11.56 -9.29
N ASN A 190 24.82 11.73 -9.14
CA ASN A 190 25.62 10.92 -8.21
C ASN A 190 25.57 11.51 -6.78
N ASP A 191 24.70 12.49 -6.52
CA ASP A 191 24.67 13.25 -5.26
C ASP A 191 23.62 12.75 -4.24
N LYS A 192 22.65 11.93 -4.65
CA LYS A 192 21.64 11.40 -3.70
C LYS A 192 22.10 10.15 -2.93
N GLY A 193 23.08 9.42 -3.47
CA GLY A 193 23.75 8.34 -2.75
C GLY A 193 24.58 8.91 -1.60
N SER A 194 25.36 9.96 -1.88
CA SER A 194 26.14 10.70 -0.88
C SER A 194 25.23 11.37 0.15
N ASP A 195 24.17 12.08 -0.25
CA ASP A 195 23.30 12.75 0.73
C ASP A 195 22.62 11.79 1.71
N ARG A 196 22.18 10.62 1.22
CA ARG A 196 21.58 9.59 2.07
C ARG A 196 22.62 8.94 2.98
N GLU A 197 23.80 8.62 2.45
CA GLU A 197 24.90 8.06 3.23
C GLU A 197 25.37 9.05 4.31
N ILE A 198 25.50 10.33 3.96
CA ILE A 198 25.84 11.43 4.88
C ILE A 198 24.75 11.58 5.95
N TYR A 199 23.47 11.54 5.56
CA TYR A 199 22.35 11.62 6.50
C TYR A 199 22.30 10.42 7.46
N ILE A 200 22.49 9.19 6.94
CA ILE A 200 22.54 7.98 7.75
C ILE A 200 23.75 8.04 8.70
N GLN A 201 24.91 8.47 8.22
CA GLN A 201 26.10 8.61 9.05
C GLN A 201 25.89 9.65 10.16
N ALA A 202 25.28 10.79 9.84
CA ALA A 202 24.93 11.81 10.84
C ALA A 202 23.93 11.29 11.89
N LEU A 203 22.97 10.45 11.50
CA LEU A 203 22.05 9.79 12.44
C LEU A 203 22.78 8.79 13.32
N ILE A 204 23.69 7.98 12.75
CA ILE A 204 24.52 7.05 13.50
C ILE A 204 25.30 7.85 14.54
N ASP A 205 26.09 8.84 14.12
CA ASP A 205 26.94 9.64 15.01
C ASP A 205 26.13 10.33 16.13
N LYS A 206 24.93 10.84 15.80
CA LYS A 206 24.02 11.46 16.77
C LYS A 206 23.52 10.49 17.84
N TYR A 207 23.15 9.27 17.44
CA TYR A 207 22.52 8.30 18.34
C TYR A 207 23.50 7.27 18.92
N THR A 208 24.73 7.19 18.42
CA THR A 208 25.83 6.44 19.04
C THR A 208 26.64 7.28 20.02
N ALA A 209 26.51 8.61 20.00
CA ALA A 209 27.11 9.50 20.99
C ALA A 209 26.75 9.08 22.42
N GLY A 210 27.73 8.53 23.15
CA GLY A 210 27.57 8.11 24.55
C GLY A 210 27.34 6.61 24.76
N LEU A 211 27.25 5.79 23.70
CA LEU A 211 27.24 4.32 23.82
C LEU A 211 28.62 3.76 24.19
N ASP A 212 29.68 4.54 24.00
CA ASP A 212 31.06 4.18 24.30
C ASP A 212 31.40 4.32 25.80
N VAL A 213 30.47 4.85 26.59
CA VAL A 213 30.65 5.03 28.03
C VAL A 213 30.37 3.69 28.71
N GLU A 214 31.41 3.10 29.32
CA GLU A 214 31.24 1.94 30.19
C GLU A 214 30.15 2.24 31.24
N LEU A 215 29.08 1.44 31.21
CA LEU A 215 28.04 1.49 32.22
C LEU A 215 28.70 1.34 33.59
N ALA A 216 28.40 2.27 34.51
CA ALA A 216 28.91 2.23 35.88
C ALA A 216 28.73 0.80 36.46
N PRO A 217 29.72 0.28 37.20
CA PRO A 217 29.66 -1.08 37.73
C PRO A 217 28.33 -1.29 38.46
N LYS A 218 27.61 -2.35 38.07
CA LYS A 218 26.31 -2.71 38.66
C LYS A 218 26.42 -2.63 40.18
N LYS A 219 25.69 -1.70 40.81
CA LYS A 219 25.51 -1.71 42.27
C LYS A 219 24.98 -3.09 42.65
N THR A 220 25.68 -3.73 43.59
CA THR A 220 25.31 -5.03 44.13
C THR A 220 23.86 -4.99 44.56
N ARG A 221 23.09 -5.93 44.01
CA ARG A 221 21.63 -6.03 44.15
C ARG A 221 21.25 -6.07 45.63
N THR A 222 20.53 -5.07 46.12
CA THR A 222 19.75 -5.21 47.37
C THR A 222 18.47 -5.97 47.03
N ASP A 223 18.03 -6.86 47.93
CA ASP A 223 17.08 -7.98 47.73
C ASP A 223 15.66 -7.65 47.22
N ASN A 224 15.39 -6.44 46.72
CA ASN A 224 14.08 -6.10 46.16
C ASN A 224 14.07 -6.30 44.64
N LEU A 225 13.31 -7.30 44.19
CA LEU A 225 13.09 -7.60 42.77
C LEU A 225 12.21 -6.50 42.14
N THR A 226 12.80 -5.60 41.36
CA THR A 226 12.04 -4.67 40.52
C THR A 226 11.68 -5.37 39.20
N VAL A 227 10.39 -5.54 38.94
CA VAL A 227 9.87 -6.08 37.67
C VAL A 227 9.28 -4.92 36.89
N VAL A 228 9.73 -4.75 35.64
CA VAL A 228 9.10 -3.83 34.69
C VAL A 228 8.28 -4.69 33.73
N LEU A 229 6.96 -4.49 33.74
CA LEU A 229 6.06 -5.13 32.78
C LEU A 229 5.89 -4.18 31.60
N THR A 230 6.46 -4.53 30.44
CA THR A 230 6.25 -3.81 29.19
C THR A 230 5.39 -4.67 28.26
N GLY A 231 4.26 -4.12 27.78
CA GLY A 231 3.36 -4.81 26.85
C GLY A 231 2.28 -5.65 27.54
N SER A 232 1.48 -5.04 28.43
CA SER A 232 0.27 -5.68 28.96
C SER A 232 -0.90 -5.49 27.99
N THR A 233 -1.03 -6.39 27.02
CA THR A 233 -2.26 -6.61 26.25
C THR A 233 -2.35 -8.07 25.87
#